data_AF-A0A8H6C0E3-F1
#
_entry.id   AF-A0A8H6C0E3-F1
#
_cell.length_a   1.000
_cell.length_b   1.000
_cell.length_c   1.000
_cell.angle_alpha   90.00
_cell.angle_beta   90.00
_cell.angle_gamma   90.00
#
_symmetry.space_group_name_H-M   'P 1'
#
loop_
_entity.id
_entity.type
_entity.pdbx_description
1 polymer ?
#
loop_
_entity_poly.entity_id
_entity_poly.type
_entity_poly.pdbx_seq_one_letter_code
_entity_poly.pdbx_strand_id
1 'polypeptide(L)'
;MEDISEEQEFKYGEHSLQKIKVFKYSSTNASTYIYIHGGAWRDPSNTFDEMRPVLGIPNANLIGINYRLSPEIKHPEHLIDILRA
;
A
#
# COMPACT_ATOMS: atom_id res chain seq x y z
N MET A 1 13.95 1.35 8.70
CA MET A 1 12.63 1.31 9.36
C MET A 1 12.77 0.44 10.59
N GLU A 2 12.21 0.87 11.72
CA GLU A 2 12.24 0.10 12.97
C GLU A 2 11.14 -0.97 12.93
N ASP A 3 11.33 -2.06 13.67
CA ASP A 3 10.31 -3.09 13.85
C ASP A 3 9.03 -2.43 14.41
N ILE A 4 7.88 -2.68 13.77
CA ILE A 4 6.62 -2.03 14.16
C ILE A 4 5.68 -3.02 14.85
N SER A 5 5.16 -2.61 16.01
CA SER A 5 4.15 -3.35 16.78
C SER A 5 2.71 -2.99 16.41
N GLU A 6 2.52 -1.91 15.64
CA GLU A 6 1.21 -1.39 15.22
C GLU A 6 1.26 -0.99 13.74
N GLU A 7 0.10 -0.99 13.07
CA GLU A 7 -0.04 -0.56 11.67
C GLU A 7 0.35 0.91 11.53
N GLN A 8 1.16 1.25 10.52
CA GLN A 8 1.60 2.63 10.28
C GLN A 8 1.35 3.06 8.83
N GLU A 9 0.94 4.30 8.64
CA GLU A 9 0.78 4.92 7.31
C GLU A 9 1.89 5.92 7.02
N PHE A 10 2.44 5.86 5.81
CA PHE A 10 3.45 6.79 5.33
C PHE A 10 3.00 7.41 4.02
N LYS A 11 3.19 8.72 3.87
CA LYS A 11 2.96 9.41 2.60
C LYS A 11 4.17 9.24 1.69
N TYR A 12 3.92 8.98 0.41
CA TYR A 12 4.94 9.05 -0.65
C TYR A 12 4.70 10.22 -1.62
N GLY A 13 3.66 11.01 -1.36
CA GLY A 13 3.33 12.22 -2.11
C GLY A 13 2.34 13.12 -1.38
N GLU A 14 1.97 14.23 -2.00
CA GLU A 14 1.12 15.26 -1.41
C GLU A 14 -0.36 14.89 -1.37
N HIS A 15 -0.81 14.04 -2.31
CA HIS A 15 -2.21 13.66 -2.42
C HIS A 15 -2.63 12.74 -1.25
N SER A 16 -3.89 12.85 -0.80
CA SER A 16 -4.41 12.09 0.36
C SER A 16 -4.32 10.56 0.20
N LEU A 17 -4.46 10.08 -1.04
CA LEU A 17 -4.31 8.66 -1.42
C LEU A 17 -2.87 8.22 -1.69
N GLN A 18 -1.89 9.13 -1.79
CA GLN A 18 -0.50 8.76 -2.01
C GLN A 18 0.17 8.29 -0.71
N LYS A 19 -0.30 7.14 -0.23
CA LYS A 19 0.10 6.54 1.03
C LYS A 19 0.37 5.04 0.86
N ILE A 20 1.34 4.56 1.62
CA ILE A 20 1.47 3.15 1.95
C ILE A 20 0.96 2.90 3.36
N LYS A 21 0.48 1.70 3.62
CA LYS A 21 0.23 1.17 4.97
C LYS A 21 1.14 -0.03 5.19
N VAL A 22 1.94 0.03 6.24
CA VAL A 22 2.78 -1.08 6.68
C VAL A 22 2.05 -1.78 7.82
N PHE A 23 1.54 -2.98 7.53
CA PHE A 23 0.77 -3.77 8.49
C PHE A 23 1.65 -4.59 9.42
N LYS A 24 2.80 -5.01 8.91
CA LYS A 24 3.78 -5.82 9.63
C LYS A 24 5.15 -5.51 9.06
N TYR A 25 6.09 -5.15 9.93
CA TYR A 25 7.48 -5.02 9.54
C TYR A 25 8.39 -5.48 10.67
N SER A 26 9.38 -6.30 10.31
CA SER A 26 10.55 -6.58 11.12
C SER A 26 11.76 -6.63 10.19
N SER A 27 12.85 -6.02 10.63
CA SER A 27 14.17 -6.09 10.01
C SER A 27 14.69 -7.53 9.85
N THR A 28 14.13 -8.49 10.59
CA THR A 28 14.49 -9.91 10.53
C THR A 28 13.63 -10.74 9.57
N ASN A 29 12.52 -10.19 9.05
CA ASN A 29 11.67 -10.92 8.12
C ASN A 29 12.40 -11.15 6.79
N ALA A 30 12.33 -12.37 6.27
CA ALA A 30 13.05 -12.78 5.06
C ALA A 30 12.39 -12.32 3.75
N SER A 31 11.17 -11.81 3.78
CA SER A 31 10.41 -11.45 2.58
C SER A 31 9.54 -10.22 2.82
N THR A 32 9.22 -9.51 1.74
CA THR A 32 8.29 -8.38 1.75
C THR A 32 7.24 -8.62 0.67
N TYR A 33 5.97 -8.57 1.06
CA TYR A 33 4.84 -8.58 0.14
C TYR A 33 4.28 -7.18 0.00
N ILE A 34 4.12 -6.76 -1.25
CA ILE A 34 3.52 -5.48 -1.62
C ILE A 34 2.17 -5.79 -2.26
N TYR A 35 1.10 -5.24 -1.69
CA TYR A 35 -0.26 -5.34 -2.20
C TYR A 35 -0.66 -4.04 -2.90
N ILE A 36 -1.08 -4.16 -4.17
CA ILE A 36 -1.63 -3.08 -4.96
C ILE A 36 -3.06 -3.50 -5.31
N HIS A 37 -4.04 -2.75 -4.80
CA HIS A 37 -5.45 -3.12 -4.95
C HIS A 37 -5.99 -2.90 -6.37
N GLY A 38 -7.09 -3.58 -6.67
CA GLY A 38 -7.85 -3.45 -7.92
C GLY A 38 -8.80 -2.25 -7.91
N GLY A 39 -10.01 -2.42 -8.47
CA GLY A 39 -11.01 -1.36 -8.53
C GLY A 39 -10.99 -0.53 -9.82
N ALA A 40 -10.39 -1.05 -10.89
CA ALA A 40 -10.33 -0.43 -12.23
C ALA A 40 -9.86 1.04 -12.22
N TRP A 41 -8.98 1.39 -11.27
CA TRP A 41 -8.46 2.74 -11.02
C TRP A 41 -9.50 3.81 -10.70
N ARG A 42 -10.73 3.43 -10.33
CA ARG A 42 -11.84 4.38 -10.14
C ARG A 42 -12.70 4.10 -8.90
N ASP A 43 -12.57 2.93 -8.30
CA ASP A 43 -13.40 2.53 -7.17
C ASP A 43 -12.73 2.91 -5.84
N PRO A 44 -13.26 3.90 -5.09
CA PRO A 44 -12.66 4.33 -3.83
C PRO A 44 -12.91 3.34 -2.67
N SER A 45 -13.72 2.30 -2.86
CA SER A 45 -13.95 1.27 -1.84
C SER A 45 -12.84 0.21 -1.80
N ASN A 46 -12.04 0.10 -2.86
CA ASN A 46 -10.87 -0.79 -2.91
C ASN A 46 -9.67 0.00 -2.38
N THR A 47 -9.02 -0.51 -1.33
CA THR A 47 -7.89 0.17 -0.67
C THR A 47 -6.84 -0.84 -0.24
N PHE A 48 -5.71 -0.37 0.30
CA PHE A 48 -4.72 -1.23 0.93
C PHE A 48 -5.27 -2.13 2.05
N ASP A 49 -6.45 -1.85 2.62
CA ASP A 49 -7.01 -2.59 3.77
C ASP A 49 -7.56 -3.96 3.36
N GLU A 50 -7.74 -4.20 2.06
CA GLU A 50 -8.06 -5.53 1.53
C GLU A 50 -6.94 -6.55 1.77
N MET A 51 -5.74 -6.10 2.17
CA MET A 51 -4.65 -6.99 2.58
C MET A 51 -4.92 -7.72 3.91
N ARG A 52 -5.90 -7.28 4.71
CA ARG A 52 -6.18 -7.84 6.05
C ARG A 52 -6.29 -9.37 6.14
N PRO A 53 -6.91 -10.09 5.19
CA PRO A 53 -7.02 -11.55 5.26
C PRO A 53 -5.67 -12.29 5.24
N VAL A 54 -4.58 -11.65 4.80
CA VAL A 54 -3.25 -12.27 4.68
C VAL A 54 -2.26 -11.83 5.76
N LEU A 55 -2.70 -11.11 6.80
CA LEU A 55 -1.81 -10.63 7.87
C LEU A 55 -1.17 -11.74 8.71
N GLY A 56 -1.72 -12.96 8.65
CA GLY A 56 -1.19 -14.14 9.31
C GLY A 56 0.08 -14.74 8.69
N ILE A 57 0.58 -14.23 7.56
CA ILE A 57 1.77 -14.77 6.90
C ILE A 57 3.00 -14.62 7.83
N PRO A 58 3.66 -15.72 8.23
CA PRO A 58 4.84 -15.67 9.08
C PRO A 58 6.07 -15.20 8.30
N ASN A 59 7.06 -14.64 9.01
CA ASN A 59 8.36 -14.25 8.47
C ASN A 59 8.30 -13.34 7.22
N ALA A 60 7.36 -12.40 7.20
CA ALA A 60 7.15 -11.50 6.08
C ALA A 60 6.73 -10.09 6.53
N ASN A 61 7.27 -9.08 5.84
CA ASN A 61 6.78 -7.72 5.86
C ASN A 61 5.57 -7.60 4.94
N LEU A 62 4.54 -6.88 5.36
CA LEU A 62 3.27 -6.76 4.65
C LEU A 62 2.95 -5.29 4.47
N ILE A 63 2.94 -4.84 3.21
CA ILE A 63 2.78 -3.43 2.83
C ILE A 63 1.68 -3.34 1.78
N GLY A 64 0.71 -2.46 1.98
CA GLY A 64 -0.30 -2.13 0.97
C GLY A 64 -0.15 -0.70 0.47
N ILE A 65 -0.49 -0.46 -0.79
CA ILE A 65 -0.34 0.85 -1.46
C ILE A 65 -1.72 1.36 -1.90
N ASN A 66 -2.04 2.60 -1.56
CA ASN A 66 -3.08 3.37 -2.22
C ASN A 66 -2.44 4.25 -3.32
N TYR A 67 -3.23 4.62 -4.33
CA TYR A 67 -2.83 5.47 -5.44
C TYR A 67 -3.98 6.42 -5.82
N ARG A 68 -3.71 7.51 -6.54
CA ARG A 68 -4.76 8.44 -6.99
C ARG A 68 -5.72 7.74 -7.96
N LEU A 69 -6.98 8.17 -8.03
CA LEU A 69 -8.01 7.51 -8.84
C LEU A 69 -8.50 8.40 -9.99
N SER A 70 -9.00 7.76 -11.05
CA SER A 70 -9.83 8.41 -12.06
C SER A 70 -11.21 8.79 -11.49
N PRO A 71 -11.81 9.91 -11.95
CA PRO A 71 -11.40 10.73 -13.09
C PRO A 71 -10.41 11.86 -12.77
N GLU A 72 -10.01 12.04 -11.50
CA GLU A 72 -9.12 13.13 -11.07
C GLU A 72 -7.77 13.08 -11.79
N ILE A 73 -7.21 11.87 -11.89
CA ILE A 73 -6.03 11.61 -12.73
C ILE A 73 -6.36 10.62 -13.85
N LYS A 74 -5.48 10.56 -14.85
CA LYS A 74 -5.59 9.65 -15.99
C LYS A 74 -4.30 8.84 -16.16
N HIS A 75 -4.38 7.71 -16.85
CA HIS A 75 -3.21 6.97 -17.28
C HIS A 75 -2.20 7.91 -17.98
N PRO A 76 -0.88 7.84 -17.69
CA PRO A 76 -0.20 6.81 -16.89
C PRO A 76 0.00 7.16 -15.40
N GLU A 77 -0.62 8.20 -14.86
CA GLU A 77 -0.34 8.71 -13.50
C GLU A 77 -0.48 7.65 -12.39
N HIS A 78 -1.44 6.73 -12.52
CA HIS A 78 -1.60 5.60 -11.60
C HIS A 78 -0.33 4.73 -11.52
N LEU A 79 0.34 4.49 -12.65
CA LEU A 79 1.60 3.73 -12.68
C LEU A 79 2.75 4.53 -12.05
N ILE A 80 2.75 5.85 -12.25
CA ILE A 80 3.74 6.74 -11.65
C ILE A 80 3.59 6.77 -10.12
N ASP A 81 2.35 6.74 -9.62
CA ASP A 81 2.09 6.63 -8.19
C ASP A 81 2.66 5.32 -7.61
N ILE A 82 2.46 4.18 -8.30
CA ILE A 82 3.05 2.90 -7.87
C ILE A 82 4.58 2.91 -7.91
N LEU A 83 5.19 3.54 -8.91
CA LEU A 83 6.65 3.63 -9.01
C LEU A 83 7.29 4.56 -7.95
N ARG A 84 6.51 5.49 -7.38
CA ARG A 84 6.97 6.42 -6.34
C ARG A 84 6.86 5.87 -4.92
N ALA A 85 5.88 4.98 -4.70
CA ALA A 85 5.60 4.35 -3.41
C ALA A 85 6.74 3.42 -2.97
#